data_AF-A0A4S2S9Q1-F1
#
_entry.id   AF-A0A4S2S9Q1-F1
#
_cell.length_a   1.000
_cell.length_b   1.000
_cell.length_c   1.000
_cell.angle_alpha   90.00
_cell.angle_beta   90.00
_cell.angle_gamma   90.00
#
_symmetry.space_group_name_H-M   'P 1'
#
loop_
_entity.id
_entity.type
_entity.pdbx_description
1 polymer ?
#
loop_
_entity_poly.entity_id
_entity_poly.type
_entity_poly.pdbx_seq_one_letter_code
_entity_poly.pdbx_strand_id
1 'polypeptide(L)' 'RARALGLSLLRLDTRHDLVEARGLYAKHGYREVPAFHHRSPYAERWFAKELGAA' A
#
# COMPACT_ATOMS: atom_id res chain seq x y z
N ARG A 1 6.10 -14.86 4.83
CA ARG A 1 6.53 -13.93 3.74
C ARG A 1 5.44 -13.91 2.67
N ALA A 2 4.95 -12.74 2.24
CA ALA A 2 3.91 -12.66 1.20
C ALA A 2 4.31 -13.33 -0.12
N ARG A 3 5.59 -13.23 -0.52
CA ARG A 3 6.14 -13.92 -1.70
C ARG A 3 6.03 -15.45 -1.62
N ALA A 4 6.21 -16.02 -0.43
CA ALA A 4 6.08 -17.47 -0.22
C ALA A 4 4.63 -17.96 -0.36
N LEU A 5 3.66 -17.04 -0.33
CA LEU A 5 2.25 -17.32 -0.60
C LEU A 5 1.87 -17.09 -2.07
N GLY A 6 2.86 -16.86 -2.96
CA GLY A 6 2.62 -16.58 -4.38
C GLY A 6 2.03 -15.20 -4.67
N LEU A 7 2.00 -14.29 -3.68
CA LEU A 7 1.48 -12.94 -3.88
C LEU A 7 2.49 -12.09 -4.67
N SER A 8 2.00 -11.47 -5.75
CA SER A 8 2.76 -10.52 -6.58
C SER A 8 2.49 -9.06 -6.22
N LEU A 9 1.41 -8.76 -5.51
CA LEU A 9 0.98 -7.39 -5.26
C LEU A 9 0.51 -7.22 -3.81
N LEU A 10 1.04 -6.18 -3.15
CA LEU A 10 0.51 -5.68 -1.89
C LEU A 10 -0.19 -4.35 -2.12
N ARG A 11 -1.34 -4.17 -1.47
CA ARG A 11 -2.13 -2.94 -1.50
C ARG A 11 -2.53 -2.54 -0.09
N LEU A 12 -2.56 -1.24 0.17
CA LEU A 12 -3.02 -0.67 1.43
C LEU A 12 -3.65 0.71 1.20
N ASP A 13 -4.51 1.11 2.11
CA ASP A 13 -5.00 2.47 2.27
C ASP A 13 -4.50 3.08 3.59
N THR A 14 -4.47 4.40 3.67
CA THR A 14 -4.17 5.14 4.89
C THR A 14 -4.85 6.51 4.87
N ARG A 15 -4.87 7.18 6.02
CA ARG A 15 -5.31 8.58 6.11
C ARG A 15 -4.26 9.53 5.56
N HIS A 16 -4.70 10.68 5.09
CA HIS A 16 -3.84 11.71 4.50
C HIS A 16 -2.89 12.32 5.54
N ASP A 17 -3.37 12.49 6.77
CA ASP A 17 -2.68 13.15 7.88
C ASP A 17 -1.60 12.29 8.56
N LEU A 18 -1.57 10.99 8.29
CA LEU A 18 -0.53 10.07 8.76
C LEU A 18 0.75 10.18 7.89
N VAL A 19 1.40 11.34 7.95
CA VAL A 19 2.55 11.68 7.11
C VAL A 19 3.70 10.71 7.29
N GLU A 20 4.00 10.30 8.53
CA GLU A 20 5.06 9.35 8.86
C GLU A 20 4.79 7.96 8.28
N ALA A 21 3.53 7.51 8.33
CA ALA A 21 3.14 6.23 7.74
C ALA A 21 3.31 6.26 6.21
N ARG A 22 2.89 7.36 5.55
CA ARG A 22 3.09 7.56 4.11
C ARG A 22 4.57 7.56 3.73
N GLY A 23 5.40 8.26 4.52
CA GLY A 23 6.85 8.26 4.35
C GLY A 23 7.47 6.87 4.54
N LEU A 24 7.01 6.12 5.54
CA LEU A 24 7.41 4.74 5.77
C LEU A 24 7.09 3.87 4.54
N TYR A 25 5.88 3.93 4.01
CA TYR A 25 5.49 3.14 2.84
C TYR A 25 6.32 3.49 1.61
N ALA A 26 6.50 4.77 1.32
CA ALA A 26 7.33 5.24 0.21
C ALA A 26 8.77 4.70 0.31
N LYS A 27 9.39 4.79 1.50
CA LYS A 27 10.73 4.25 1.77
C LYS A 27 10.81 2.73 1.54
N HIS A 28 9.72 2.01 1.75
CA HIS A 28 9.64 0.56 1.55
C HIS A 28 9.21 0.17 0.13
N GLY A 29 9.15 1.11 -0.81
CA GLY A 29 8.88 0.86 -2.22
C GLY A 29 7.40 0.78 -2.59
N TYR A 30 6.51 1.20 -1.69
CA TYR A 30 5.13 1.44 -2.05
C TYR A 30 5.01 2.74 -2.84
N ARG A 31 4.13 2.74 -3.83
CA ARG A 31 3.81 3.92 -4.64
C ARG A 31 2.34 4.25 -4.48
N GLU A 32 2.04 5.54 -4.52
CA GLU A 32 0.66 5.99 -4.50
C GLU A 32 -0.05 5.57 -5.80
N VAL A 33 -1.29 5.10 -5.67
CA VAL A 33 -2.12 4.61 -6.77
C VAL A 33 -3.54 5.16 -6.65
N PRO A 34 -4.34 5.12 -7.72
CA PRO A 34 -5.77 5.39 -7.62
C PRO A 34 -6.46 4.50 -6.59
N ALA A 35 -7.57 5.00 -6.04
CA ALA A 35 -8.38 4.26 -5.09
C ALA A 35 -8.80 2.89 -5.66
N PHE A 36 -8.61 1.84 -4.88
CA PHE A 36 -9.04 0.48 -5.25
C PHE A 36 -10.24 -0.02 -4.43
N HIS A 37 -10.70 0.75 -3.45
CA HIS A 37 -11.95 0.53 -2.72
C HIS A 37 -12.38 1.82 -2.00
N HIS A 38 -13.67 1.90 -1.64
CA HIS A 38 -14.27 3.05 -0.93
C HIS A 38 -15.04 2.65 0.33
N ARG A 39 -14.80 1.44 0.86
CA ARG A 39 -15.55 0.89 2.01
C ARG A 39 -15.00 1.30 3.37
N SER A 40 -13.73 1.73 3.43
CA SER A 40 -13.10 2.16 4.68
C SER A 40 -13.38 3.65 4.90
N PRO A 41 -13.98 4.05 6.04
CA PRO A 41 -14.33 5.45 6.31
C PRO A 41 -13.10 6.36 6.48
N TYR A 42 -11.91 5.78 6.60
CA TYR A 42 -10.64 6.49 6.78
C TYR A 42 -9.66 6.28 5.62
N ALA A 43 -10.09 5.63 4.54
CA ALA A 43 -9.27 5.48 3.34
C ALA A 43 -9.24 6.79 2.55
N GLU A 44 -8.11 7.49 2.61
CA GLU A 44 -7.92 8.77 1.92
C GLU A 44 -6.77 8.73 0.92
N ARG A 45 -5.81 7.82 1.11
CA ARG A 45 -4.64 7.60 0.24
C ARG A 45 -4.47 6.11 0.01
N TRP A 46 -4.16 5.71 -1.22
CA TRP A 46 -3.98 4.30 -1.59
C TRP A 46 -2.58 4.06 -2.13
N PHE A 47 -2.00 2.92 -1.74
CA PHE A 47 -0.65 2.55 -2.10
C PHE A 47 -0.59 1.11 -2.60
N ALA A 48 0.36 0.85 -3.49
CA ALA A 48 0.66 -0.47 -3.99
C ALA A 48 2.17 -0.73 -4.02
N LYS A 49 2.55 -2.00 -3.81
CA LYS A 49 3.92 -2.50 -3.95
C LYS A 49 3.91 -3.81 -4.69
N GLU A 50 4.60 -3.84 -5.81
CA GLU A 50 4.91 -5.08 -6.54
C GLU A 50 5.94 -5.89 -5.75
N LEU A 51 5.65 -7.18 -5.58
CA LEU A 51 6.54 -8.16 -5.03
C LEU A 51 7.15 -8.91 -6.21
N GLY A 52 8.45 -8.67 -6.46
CA GLY A 52 9.21 -9.51 -7.39
C GLY A 52 9.20 -10.99 -6.96
N ALA A 53 9.69 -11.86 -7.85
CA ALA A 53 9.76 -13.30 -7.61
C ALA A 53 10.35 -13.66 -6.23
N ALA A 54 9.88 -14.77 -5.67
CA ALA A 54 10.28 -15.28 -4.36
C ALA A 54 11.79 -15.55 -4.28
#